data_AF-A0A2U3K303-F1
#
_entry.id   AF-A0A2U3K303-F1
#
_cell.length_a   1.000
_cell.length_b   1.000
_cell.length_c   1.000
_cell.angle_alpha   90.00
_cell.angle_beta   90.00
_cell.angle_gamma   90.00
#
_symmetry.space_group_name_H-M   'P 1'
#
loop_
_entity.id
_entity.type
_entity.pdbx_description
1 polymer ?
#
loop_
_entity_poly.entity_id
_entity_poly.type
_entity_poly.pdbx_seq_one_letter_code
_entity_poly.pdbx_strand_id
1 'polypeptide(L)'
;MNKEEVVRLEASKEWAELEGLIMRMKVEEHSAYRELGKLNGELPKVLVDWAKGNVSRQKVNKVKARIGELQELIKDLPLILKELEVQKRRLCYNALQEACVLSKERGKYKTLKEMIFEHFEAALAEDLRRCAKDIGEEEDCEKFLACVSPELLCDLKKSKS
;
A
#
# COMPACT_ATOMS: atom_id res chain seq x y z
N MET A 1 -12.84 -27.40 3.81
CA MET A 1 -12.03 -26.40 3.10
C MET A 1 -10.93 -27.10 2.35
N ASN A 2 -10.82 -26.86 1.04
CA ASN A 2 -9.67 -27.35 0.28
C ASN A 2 -8.47 -26.41 0.50
N LYS A 3 -7.24 -26.84 0.14
CA LYS A 3 -6.03 -26.01 0.32
C LYS A 3 -6.11 -24.64 -0.39
N GLU A 4 -6.83 -24.57 -1.51
CA GLU A 4 -6.98 -23.34 -2.30
C GLU A 4 -7.83 -22.29 -1.56
N GLU A 5 -8.90 -22.72 -0.89
CA GLU A 5 -9.74 -21.85 -0.06
C GLU A 5 -9.01 -21.31 1.17
N VAL A 6 -8.11 -22.10 1.77
CA VAL A 6 -7.28 -21.67 2.91
C VAL A 6 -6.36 -20.52 2.48
N VAL A 7 -5.59 -20.75 1.41
CA VAL A 7 -4.63 -19.76 0.87
C VAL A 7 -5.34 -18.48 0.46
N ARG A 8 -6.50 -18.59 -0.20
CA ARG A 8 -7.31 -17.43 -0.60
C ARG A 8 -7.76 -16.61 0.62
N LEU A 9 -8.26 -17.26 1.66
CA LEU A 9 -8.76 -16.58 2.86
C LEU A 9 -7.63 -15.91 3.64
N GLU A 10 -6.47 -16.55 3.73
CA GLU A 10 -5.28 -15.99 4.39
C GLU A 10 -4.75 -14.75 3.65
N ALA A 11 -4.58 -14.83 2.33
CA ALA A 11 -4.14 -13.69 1.52
C ALA A 11 -5.13 -12.51 1.56
N SER A 12 -6.44 -12.79 1.51
CA SER A 12 -7.48 -11.77 1.61
C SER A 12 -7.47 -11.06 2.98
N LYS A 13 -7.24 -11.82 4.06
CA LYS A 13 -7.13 -11.27 5.41
C LYS A 13 -5.89 -10.38 5.56
N GLU A 14 -4.74 -10.86 5.13
CA GLU A 14 -3.49 -10.09 5.18
C GLU A 14 -3.56 -8.81 4.34
N TRP A 15 -4.23 -8.86 3.18
CA TRP A 15 -4.52 -7.68 2.36
C TRP A 15 -5.34 -6.63 3.10
N ALA A 16 -6.46 -7.04 3.70
CA ALA A 16 -7.34 -6.14 4.44
C ALA A 16 -6.64 -5.54 5.67
N GLU A 17 -5.79 -6.30 6.34
CA GLU A 17 -4.97 -5.83 7.46
C GLU A 17 -3.98 -4.74 7.01
N LEU A 18 -3.26 -4.97 5.90
CA LEU A 18 -2.34 -3.99 5.32
C LEU A 18 -3.05 -2.72 4.85
N GLU A 19 -4.20 -2.84 4.17
CA GLU A 19 -5.00 -1.67 3.76
C GLU A 19 -5.48 -0.86 4.96
N GLY A 20 -5.98 -1.55 6.00
CA GLY A 20 -6.38 -0.90 7.24
C GLY A 20 -5.22 -0.17 7.91
N LEU A 21 -4.02 -0.75 7.92
CA LEU A 21 -2.81 -0.10 8.45
C LEU A 21 -2.42 1.14 7.63
N ILE A 22 -2.37 1.03 6.30
CA ILE A 22 -2.04 2.15 5.41
C ILE A 22 -3.02 3.31 5.62
N MET A 23 -4.33 3.02 5.68
CA MET A 23 -5.34 4.06 5.93
C MET A 23 -5.16 4.73 7.28
N ARG A 24 -4.91 3.97 8.35
CA ARG A 24 -4.64 4.54 9.68
C ARG A 24 -3.39 5.43 9.68
N MET A 25 -2.32 4.99 9.02
CA MET A 25 -1.08 5.78 8.93
C MET A 25 -1.26 7.07 8.12
N LYS A 26 -2.05 7.06 7.04
CA LYS A 26 -2.39 8.29 6.29
C LYS A 26 -3.21 9.27 7.13
N VAL A 27 -4.14 8.77 7.95
CA VAL A 27 -4.90 9.61 8.89
C VAL A 27 -3.97 10.21 9.94
N GLU A 28 -3.06 9.41 10.50
CA GLU A 28 -2.08 9.86 11.49
C GLU A 28 -1.14 10.93 10.90
N GLU A 29 -0.64 10.73 9.69
CA GLU A 29 0.16 11.71 8.95
C GLU A 29 -0.58 13.04 8.81
N HIS A 30 -1.81 13.01 8.33
CA HIS A 30 -2.62 14.22 8.16
C HIS A 30 -2.90 14.91 9.51
N SER A 31 -3.15 14.13 10.57
CA SER A 31 -3.35 14.63 11.93
C SER A 31 -2.09 15.32 12.46
N ALA A 32 -0.92 14.70 12.29
CA ALA A 32 0.36 15.22 12.73
C ALA A 32 0.72 16.54 12.03
N TYR A 33 0.55 16.63 10.70
CA TYR A 33 0.75 17.89 9.97
C TYR A 33 -0.18 19.00 10.46
N ARG A 34 -1.45 18.68 10.72
CA ARG A 34 -2.43 19.64 11.24
C ARG A 34 -2.06 20.14 12.63
N GLU A 35 -1.64 19.24 13.52
CA GLU A 35 -1.20 19.61 14.87
C GLU A 35 0.08 20.45 14.83
N LEU A 36 1.06 20.06 14.02
CA LEU A 36 2.31 20.80 13.84
C LEU A 36 2.03 22.23 13.32
N GLY A 37 1.13 22.38 12.36
CA GLY A 37 0.71 23.70 11.85
C GLY A 37 0.10 24.58 12.95
N LYS A 38 -0.74 24.02 13.83
CA LYS A 38 -1.32 24.73 14.97
C LYS A 38 -0.24 25.17 15.96
N LEU A 39 0.65 24.26 16.35
CA LEU A 39 1.70 24.53 17.33
C LEU A 39 2.74 25.53 16.81
N ASN A 40 3.07 25.48 15.52
CA ASN A 40 3.93 26.49 14.90
C ASN A 40 3.29 27.88 14.88
N GLY A 41 1.95 27.97 14.78
CA GLY A 41 1.23 29.23 14.93
C GLY A 41 1.08 29.68 16.39
N GLU A 42 1.06 28.75 17.35
CA GLU A 42 0.95 29.02 18.79
C GLU A 42 2.29 29.42 19.43
N LEU A 43 3.39 28.79 19.03
CA LEU A 43 4.71 28.98 19.63
C LEU A 43 5.14 30.46 19.69
N PRO A 44 4.99 31.29 18.64
CA PRO A 44 5.29 32.71 18.72
C PRO A 44 4.49 33.44 19.80
N LYS A 45 3.19 33.12 19.95
CA LYS A 45 2.32 33.73 20.97
C LYS A 45 2.76 33.35 22.37
N VAL A 46 3.06 32.06 22.58
CA VAL A 46 3.54 31.53 23.85
C VAL A 46 4.91 32.12 24.22
N LEU A 47 5.78 32.38 23.25
CA LEU A 47 7.06 33.04 23.49
C LEU A 47 6.89 34.52 23.89
N VAL A 48 5.97 35.25 23.23
CA VAL A 48 5.64 36.63 23.59
C VAL A 48 5.04 36.70 25.00
N ASP A 49 4.12 35.81 25.33
CA ASP A 49 3.52 35.76 26.66
C ASP A 49 4.54 35.38 27.73
N TRP A 50 5.50 34.50 27.41
CA TRP A 50 6.59 34.15 28.33
C TRP A 50 7.49 35.35 28.61
N ALA A 51 7.84 36.12 27.57
CA ALA A 51 8.63 37.34 27.71
C ALA A 51 7.92 38.41 28.55
N LYS A 52 6.59 38.42 28.53
CA LYS A 52 5.74 39.29 29.38
C LYS A 52 5.51 38.75 30.80
N GLY A 53 6.00 37.55 31.12
CA GLY A 53 5.79 36.89 32.41
C GLY A 53 4.41 36.22 32.59
N ASN A 54 3.60 36.14 31.52
CA ASN A 54 2.23 35.62 31.55
C ASN A 54 2.15 34.09 31.47
N VAL A 55 3.21 33.41 31.04
CA VAL A 55 3.27 31.94 31.01
C VAL A 55 4.62 31.43 31.50
N SER A 56 4.66 30.19 31.97
CA SER A 56 5.88 29.57 32.50
C SER A 56 6.81 29.07 31.41
N ARG A 57 8.12 29.01 31.72
CA ARG A 57 9.12 28.35 30.87
C ARG A 57 8.78 26.88 30.60
N GLN A 58 8.12 26.21 31.54
CA GLN A 58 7.67 24.83 31.36
C GLN A 58 6.62 24.71 30.23
N LYS A 59 5.69 25.67 30.12
CA LYS A 59 4.72 25.68 29.01
C LYS A 59 5.41 25.85 27.65
N VAL A 60 6.38 26.76 27.55
CA VAL A 60 7.21 26.95 26.35
C VAL A 60 7.92 25.65 25.97
N ASN A 61 8.55 24.98 26.94
CA ASN A 61 9.27 23.74 26.71
C ASN A 61 8.35 22.60 26.25
N LYS A 62 7.14 22.49 26.79
CA LYS A 62 6.15 21.49 26.35
C LYS A 62 5.76 21.68 24.89
N VAL A 63 5.48 22.92 24.47
CA VAL A 63 5.14 23.23 23.07
C VAL A 63 6.30 22.90 22.14
N LYS A 64 7.53 23.28 22.50
CA LYS A 64 8.73 22.96 21.71
C LYS A 64 8.99 21.46 21.61
N ALA A 65 8.85 20.73 22.73
CA ALA A 65 9.03 19.28 22.75
C ALA A 65 8.01 18.60 21.83
N ARG A 66 6.74 19.00 21.91
CA ARG A 66 5.68 18.45 21.07
C ARG A 66 5.91 18.73 19.58
N ILE A 67 6.38 19.93 19.23
CA ILE A 67 6.78 20.26 17.86
C ILE A 67 7.89 19.30 17.38
N GLY A 68 8.92 19.06 18.21
CA GLY A 68 10.00 18.13 17.88
C GLY A 68 9.52 16.69 17.69
N GLU A 69 8.65 16.20 18.57
CA GLU A 69 8.02 14.87 18.43
C GLU A 69 7.26 14.73 17.12
N LEU A 70 6.44 15.72 16.77
CA LEU A 70 5.67 15.72 15.53
C LEU A 70 6.56 15.79 14.29
N GLN A 71 7.68 16.52 14.34
CA GLN A 71 8.63 16.62 13.24
C GLN A 71 9.31 15.27 12.96
N GLU A 72 9.73 14.53 13.99
CA GLU A 72 10.28 13.18 13.80
C GLU A 72 9.21 12.21 13.29
N LEU A 73 7.99 12.26 13.85
CA LEU A 73 6.89 11.43 13.38
C LEU A 73 6.58 11.65 11.89
N ILE A 74 6.50 12.92 11.46
CA ILE A 74 6.24 13.30 10.07
C ILE A 74 7.38 12.87 9.14
N LYS A 75 8.60 12.80 9.64
CA LYS A 75 9.77 12.35 8.87
C LYS A 75 9.76 10.83 8.67
N ASP A 76 9.33 10.08 9.67
CA ASP A 76 9.33 8.62 9.64
C ASP A 76 8.09 8.02 8.95
N LEU A 77 6.92 8.65 9.10
CA LEU A 77 5.64 8.16 8.55
C LEU A 77 5.67 7.87 7.04
N PRO A 78 6.24 8.72 6.17
CA PRO A 78 6.35 8.43 4.74
C PRO A 78 7.18 7.18 4.42
N LEU A 79 8.21 6.90 5.21
CA LEU A 79 9.04 5.71 5.04
C LEU A 79 8.25 4.45 5.43
N ILE A 80 7.50 4.52 6.52
CA ILE A 80 6.61 3.44 6.96
C ILE A 80 5.51 3.18 5.93
N LEU A 81 4.86 4.22 5.43
CA LEU A 81 3.83 4.11 4.39
C LEU A 81 4.39 3.46 3.12
N LYS A 82 5.59 3.86 2.69
CA LYS A 82 6.25 3.27 1.52
C LYS A 82 6.55 1.78 1.73
N GLU A 83 7.01 1.38 2.91
CA GLU A 83 7.28 -0.01 3.25
C GLU A 83 5.98 -0.84 3.25
N LEU A 84 4.90 -0.32 3.84
CA LEU A 84 3.59 -0.98 3.83
C LEU A 84 3.06 -1.16 2.39
N GLU A 85 3.25 -0.17 1.52
CA GLU A 85 2.91 -0.30 0.09
C GLU A 85 3.78 -1.35 -0.63
N VAL A 86 5.05 -1.48 -0.28
CA VAL A 86 5.93 -2.55 -0.79
C VAL A 86 5.44 -3.92 -0.32
N GLN A 87 5.06 -4.06 0.96
CA GLN A 87 4.51 -5.30 1.49
C GLN A 87 3.20 -5.67 0.80
N LYS A 88 2.32 -4.69 0.58
CA LYS A 88 1.08 -4.87 -0.19
C LYS A 88 1.38 -5.42 -1.59
N ARG A 89 2.34 -4.83 -2.32
CA ARG A 89 2.78 -5.32 -3.65
C ARG A 89 3.36 -6.74 -3.61
N ARG A 90 4.17 -7.07 -2.59
CA ARG A 90 4.73 -8.43 -2.44
C ARG A 90 3.65 -9.47 -2.22
N LEU A 91 2.62 -9.13 -1.44
CA LEU A 91 1.49 -10.02 -1.23
C LEU A 91 0.75 -10.33 -2.54
N CYS A 92 0.59 -9.33 -3.42
CA CYS A 92 0.08 -9.57 -4.77
C CYS A 92 0.95 -10.55 -5.55
N TYR A 93 2.26 -10.29 -5.57
CA TYR A 93 3.20 -11.10 -6.35
C TYR A 93 3.17 -12.57 -5.92
N ASN A 94 3.16 -12.81 -4.61
CA ASN A 94 3.08 -14.17 -4.06
C ASN A 94 1.76 -14.86 -4.44
N ALA A 95 0.63 -14.16 -4.28
CA ALA A 95 -0.68 -14.70 -4.66
C ALA A 95 -0.75 -15.03 -6.16
N LEU A 96 -0.11 -14.22 -7.00
CA LEU A 96 -0.01 -14.47 -8.44
C LEU A 96 0.85 -15.68 -8.77
N GLN A 97 2.00 -15.80 -8.14
CA GLN A 97 2.91 -16.92 -8.33
C GLN A 97 2.24 -18.24 -7.94
N GLU A 98 1.58 -18.29 -6.79
CA GLU A 98 0.83 -19.46 -6.33
C GLU A 98 -0.33 -19.79 -7.26
N ALA A 99 -1.08 -18.79 -7.71
CA ALA A 99 -2.16 -19.01 -8.66
C ALA A 99 -1.63 -19.58 -9.99
N CYS A 100 -0.48 -19.11 -10.48
CA CYS A 100 0.16 -19.63 -11.70
C CYS A 100 0.60 -21.10 -11.55
N VAL A 101 1.12 -21.48 -10.38
CA VAL A 101 1.45 -22.89 -10.09
C VAL A 101 0.18 -23.74 -10.13
N LEU A 102 -0.89 -23.29 -9.47
CA LEU A 102 -2.17 -24.00 -9.45
C LEU A 102 -2.83 -24.08 -10.84
N SER A 103 -2.69 -23.06 -11.68
CA SER A 103 -3.25 -23.06 -13.05
C SER A 103 -2.51 -24.04 -13.96
N LYS A 104 -1.19 -24.14 -13.86
CA LYS A 104 -0.39 -25.13 -14.59
C LYS A 104 -0.77 -26.56 -14.20
N GLU A 105 -1.14 -26.80 -12.94
CA GLU A 105 -1.57 -28.11 -12.46
C GLU A 105 -3.02 -28.48 -12.82
N ARG A 106 -3.92 -27.51 -13.02
CA ARG A 106 -5.37 -27.77 -13.10
C ARG A 106 -6.09 -27.18 -14.30
N GLY A 107 -5.45 -26.39 -15.16
CA GLY A 107 -6.10 -25.73 -16.31
C GLY A 107 -7.19 -24.72 -15.90
N LYS A 108 -7.20 -24.24 -14.64
CA LYS A 108 -8.27 -23.41 -14.06
C LYS A 108 -7.91 -21.92 -14.01
N TYR A 109 -7.84 -21.30 -15.18
CA TYR A 109 -7.61 -19.85 -15.33
C TYR A 109 -8.77 -18.97 -14.80
N LYS A 110 -9.99 -19.52 -14.73
CA LYS A 110 -11.18 -18.79 -14.24
C LYS A 110 -11.12 -18.49 -12.73
N THR A 111 -10.62 -19.44 -11.94
CA THR A 111 -10.44 -19.29 -10.48
C THR A 111 -9.35 -18.26 -10.16
N LEU A 112 -8.33 -18.20 -11.02
CA LEU A 112 -7.26 -17.21 -10.98
C LEU A 112 -7.81 -15.78 -11.13
N LYS A 113 -8.68 -15.57 -12.12
CA LYS A 113 -9.37 -14.30 -12.36
C LYS A 113 -10.20 -13.86 -11.15
N GLU A 114 -10.94 -14.77 -10.53
CA GLU A 114 -11.79 -14.45 -9.37
C GLU A 114 -10.95 -14.08 -8.12
N MET A 115 -9.81 -14.75 -7.89
CA MET A 115 -8.91 -14.45 -6.78
C MET A 115 -8.15 -13.12 -6.94
N ILE A 116 -7.77 -12.77 -8.17
CA ILE A 116 -6.96 -11.59 -8.45
C ILE A 116 -7.85 -10.34 -8.65
N PHE A 117 -9.09 -10.45 -9.08
CA PHE A 117 -9.88 -9.24 -9.40
C PHE A 117 -10.78 -8.70 -8.29
N GLU A 118 -11.20 -9.52 -7.30
CA GLU A 118 -12.02 -8.99 -6.21
C GLU A 118 -11.24 -8.05 -5.27
N HIS A 119 -9.90 -8.06 -5.33
CA HIS A 119 -9.06 -7.36 -4.34
C HIS A 119 -7.94 -6.49 -4.92
N PHE A 120 -7.55 -6.65 -6.19
CA PHE A 120 -6.37 -5.97 -6.72
C PHE A 120 -6.74 -4.84 -7.70
N GLU A 121 -6.47 -3.60 -7.29
CA GLU A 121 -6.65 -2.39 -8.13
C GLU A 121 -5.79 -2.42 -9.40
N ALA A 122 -6.22 -1.62 -10.40
CA ALA A 122 -5.58 -1.42 -11.70
C ALA A 122 -4.07 -1.07 -11.65
N ALA A 123 -3.54 -0.62 -10.52
CA ALA A 123 -2.11 -0.34 -10.31
C ALA A 123 -1.21 -1.57 -10.44
N LEU A 124 -1.77 -2.78 -10.32
CA LEU A 124 -1.04 -4.04 -10.49
C LEU A 124 -0.95 -4.51 -11.93
N ALA A 125 -1.64 -3.87 -12.86
CA ALA A 125 -1.65 -4.26 -14.27
C ALA A 125 -0.25 -4.40 -14.87
N GLU A 126 0.67 -3.49 -14.53
CA GLU A 126 2.03 -3.50 -15.07
C GLU A 126 2.92 -4.57 -14.43
N ASP A 127 2.77 -4.79 -13.12
CA ASP A 127 3.45 -5.88 -12.39
C ASP A 127 2.91 -7.26 -12.81
N LEU A 128 1.60 -7.36 -13.08
CA LEU A 128 0.94 -8.53 -13.66
C LEU A 128 1.51 -8.85 -15.05
N ARG A 129 1.74 -7.85 -15.90
CA ARG A 129 2.39 -8.03 -17.21
C ARG A 129 3.82 -8.56 -17.06
N ARG A 130 4.58 -8.07 -16.07
CA ARG A 130 5.95 -8.54 -15.82
C ARG A 130 5.96 -9.98 -15.31
N CYS A 131 5.11 -10.31 -14.34
CA CYS A 131 4.94 -11.69 -13.87
C CYS A 131 4.55 -12.63 -15.01
N ALA A 132 3.62 -12.20 -15.87
CA ALA A 132 3.17 -13.00 -17.00
C ALA A 132 4.30 -13.34 -17.97
N LYS A 133 5.26 -12.43 -18.19
CA LYS A 133 6.44 -12.70 -19.04
C LYS A 133 7.36 -13.77 -18.45
N ASP A 134 7.46 -13.85 -17.12
CA ASP A 134 8.31 -14.83 -16.43
C ASP A 134 7.69 -16.25 -16.39
N ILE A 135 6.41 -16.42 -16.79
CA ILE A 135 5.71 -17.73 -16.81
C ILE A 135 6.26 -18.69 -17.87
N GLY A 136 7.04 -18.19 -18.84
CA GLY A 136 7.92 -18.96 -19.72
C GLY A 136 7.31 -19.43 -21.05
N GLU A 137 5.99 -19.56 -21.14
CA GLU A 137 5.28 -19.95 -22.37
C GLU A 137 4.38 -18.81 -22.85
N GLU A 138 4.56 -18.37 -24.09
CA GLU A 138 3.90 -17.20 -24.68
C GLU A 138 2.37 -17.37 -24.73
N GLU A 139 1.91 -18.60 -24.93
CA GLU A 139 0.49 -18.97 -24.96
C GLU A 139 -0.15 -18.91 -23.57
N ASP A 140 0.59 -19.27 -22.51
CA ASP A 140 0.13 -19.17 -21.12
C ASP A 140 0.13 -17.73 -20.62
N CYS A 141 1.07 -16.91 -21.10
CA CYS A 141 1.13 -15.47 -20.89
C CYS A 141 -0.10 -14.76 -21.53
N GLU A 142 -0.45 -15.11 -22.77
CA GLU A 142 -1.64 -14.58 -23.44
C GLU A 142 -2.94 -15.06 -22.77
N LYS A 143 -3.03 -16.32 -22.35
CA LYS A 143 -4.20 -16.84 -21.61
C LYS A 143 -4.35 -16.18 -20.24
N PHE A 144 -3.23 -15.95 -19.53
CA PHE A 144 -3.20 -15.23 -18.27
C PHE A 144 -3.66 -13.78 -18.46
N LEU A 145 -3.09 -13.03 -19.41
CA LEU A 145 -3.48 -11.64 -19.68
C LEU A 145 -4.92 -11.52 -20.21
N ALA A 146 -5.39 -12.46 -21.03
CA ALA A 146 -6.79 -12.51 -21.47
C ALA A 146 -7.76 -12.71 -20.30
N CYS A 147 -7.32 -13.43 -19.26
CA CYS A 147 -8.09 -13.59 -18.03
C CYS A 147 -7.96 -12.37 -17.10
N VAL A 148 -6.77 -11.76 -17.00
CA VAL A 148 -6.33 -10.77 -16.01
C VAL A 148 -6.51 -9.30 -16.43
N SER A 149 -6.65 -9.00 -17.73
CA SER A 149 -7.25 -7.76 -18.25
C SER A 149 -7.21 -7.81 -19.79
N PRO A 150 -8.38 -7.82 -20.46
CA PRO A 150 -8.46 -7.79 -21.92
C PRO A 150 -7.80 -6.55 -22.54
N GLU A 151 -7.76 -5.43 -21.81
CA GLU A 151 -7.06 -4.21 -22.27
C GLU A 151 -5.54 -4.41 -22.32
N LEU A 152 -4.94 -5.08 -21.32
CA LEU A 152 -3.49 -5.34 -21.30
C LEU A 152 -3.08 -6.35 -22.38
N LEU A 153 -3.95 -7.30 -22.72
CA LEU A 153 -3.77 -8.23 -23.83
C LEU A 153 -3.72 -7.48 -25.18
N CYS A 154 -4.62 -6.51 -25.38
CA CYS A 154 -4.64 -5.68 -26.58
C CYS A 154 -3.33 -4.88 -26.72
N ASP A 155 -2.84 -4.29 -25.64
CA ASP A 155 -1.58 -3.54 -25.62
C ASP A 155 -0.36 -4.43 -25.88
N LEU A 156 -0.33 -5.65 -25.34
CA LEU A 156 0.76 -6.61 -25.62
C LEU A 156 0.81 -6.95 -27.11
N LYS A 157 -0.35 -7.21 -27.73
CA LYS A 157 -0.45 -7.48 -29.17
C LYS A 157 -0.03 -6.28 -30.03
N LYS A 158 -0.32 -5.05 -29.58
CA LYS A 158 0.12 -3.81 -30.25
C LYS A 158 1.63 -3.58 -30.13
N SER A 159 2.26 -3.94 -29.01
CA SER A 159 3.72 -3.79 -28.81
C SER A 159 4.57 -4.72 -29.70
N LYS A 160 3.94 -5.66 -30.39
CA LYS A 160 4.58 -6.64 -31.29
C LYS A 160 4.30 -6.37 -32.79
N SER A 161 3.48 -5.38 -33.13
CA SER A 161 3.27 -4.90 -34.51
C SER A 161 4.19 -3.73 -34.83
#